data_AF-A0A6G0PXX1-F1
#
_entry.id   AF-A0A6G0PXX1-F1
#
_cell.length_a   1.000
_cell.length_b   1.000
_cell.length_c   1.000
_cell.angle_alpha   90.00
_cell.angle_beta   90.00
_cell.angle_gamma   90.00
#
_symmetry.space_group_name_H-M   'P 1'
#
loop_
_entity.id
_entity.type
_entity.pdbx_description
1 polymer ?
#
loop_
_entity_poly.entity_id
_entity_poly.type
_entity_poly.pdbx_seq_one_letter_code
_entity_poly.pdbx_strand_id
1 'polypeptide(L)'
;MKWLKDGLLETLSKIEEARAGTVQDIMAELEKRAIGAGTVTYDGLHDAIRRCLQETGVADLVEKLTTTSAPDTNSTEEERESQPCHYWGGKFRRVPTEFDIPDCSVRHVWLLWLCGNKAKQVPPLRLLDGHDMPSRKLQKRLSQLRYVMRKIESCATSKGLLQRTLTIEEATQVFLDCADSVA
;
A
#
# COMPACT_ATOMS: atom_id res chain seq x y z
N MET A 1 11.23 54.64 33.18
CA MET A 1 10.48 53.36 33.10
C MET A 1 10.93 52.44 31.97
N LYS A 2 11.30 52.93 30.76
CA LYS A 2 11.80 52.07 29.65
C LYS A 2 13.11 51.35 29.98
N TRP A 3 14.12 52.09 30.45
CA TRP A 3 15.43 51.52 30.81
C TRP A 3 15.39 50.40 31.86
N LEU A 4 14.44 50.44 32.80
CA LEU A 4 14.22 49.39 33.80
C LEU A 4 13.63 48.12 33.17
N LYS A 5 12.73 48.27 32.20
CA LYS A 5 12.16 47.14 31.46
C LYS A 5 13.18 46.48 30.56
N ASP A 6 13.99 47.30 29.89
CA ASP A 6 15.05 46.81 28.98
C ASP A 6 16.15 46.09 29.78
N GLY A 7 16.53 46.62 30.95
CA GLY A 7 17.45 45.94 31.86
C GLY A 7 16.90 44.62 32.42
N LEU A 8 15.60 44.56 32.74
CA LEU A 8 14.97 43.33 33.20
C LEU A 8 14.93 42.26 32.09
N LEU A 9 14.57 42.64 30.86
CA LEU A 9 14.58 41.75 29.69
C LEU A 9 15.96 41.16 29.42
N GLU A 10 17.00 41.98 29.48
CA GLU A 10 18.39 41.56 29.30
C GLU A 10 18.82 40.53 30.37
N THR A 11 18.45 40.76 31.63
CA THR A 11 18.76 39.81 32.72
C THR A 11 18.00 38.49 32.56
N LEU A 12 16.73 38.53 32.16
CA LEU A 12 15.94 37.32 31.90
C LEU A 12 16.52 36.52 30.74
N SER A 13 16.98 37.19 29.67
CA SER A 13 17.63 36.53 28.55
C SER A 13 18.91 35.81 28.96
N LYS A 14 19.74 36.44 29.80
CA LYS A 14 20.97 35.83 30.33
C LYS A 14 20.69 34.63 31.24
N ILE A 15 19.63 34.71 32.04
CA ILE A 15 19.19 33.59 32.88
C ILE A 15 18.72 32.42 32.01
N GLU A 16 17.96 32.70 30.96
CA GLU A 16 17.45 31.68 30.03
C GLU A 16 18.61 30.97 29.30
N GLU A 17 19.59 31.74 28.84
CA GLU A 17 20.78 31.22 28.17
C GLU A 17 21.64 30.36 29.12
N ALA A 18 21.89 30.84 30.35
CA ALA A 18 22.59 30.07 31.37
C ALA A 18 21.84 28.79 31.76
N ARG A 19 20.50 28.84 31.82
CA ARG A 19 19.66 27.67 32.08
C ARG A 19 19.78 26.65 30.95
N ALA A 20 19.67 27.09 29.70
CA ALA A 20 19.79 26.23 28.53
C ALA A 20 21.17 25.54 28.48
N GLY A 21 22.25 26.31 28.69
CA GLY A 21 23.61 25.77 28.76
C GLY A 21 23.77 24.73 29.87
N THR A 22 23.28 25.02 31.07
CA THR A 22 23.37 24.09 32.21
C THR A 22 22.63 22.77 31.93
N VAL A 23 21.44 22.84 31.33
CA VAL A 23 20.67 21.64 30.96
C VAL A 23 21.42 20.83 29.91
N GLN A 24 22.00 21.50 28.91
CA GLN A 24 22.77 20.85 27.85
C GLN A 24 24.02 20.15 28.39
N ASP A 25 24.73 20.78 29.33
CA ASP A 25 25.90 20.20 30.00
C ASP A 25 25.52 18.96 30.84
N ILE A 26 24.40 19.02 31.56
CA ILE A 26 23.89 17.88 32.33
C ILE A 26 23.54 16.73 31.39
N MET A 27 22.85 17.00 30.28
CA MET A 27 22.49 15.98 29.29
C MET A 27 23.74 15.31 28.71
N ALA A 28 24.74 16.09 28.29
CA ALA A 28 25.98 15.57 27.73
C ALA A 28 26.74 14.67 28.73
N GLU A 29 26.80 15.05 30.00
CA GLU A 29 27.46 14.25 31.03
C GLU A 29 26.68 12.96 31.36
N LEU A 30 25.34 13.01 31.35
CA LEU A 30 24.51 11.81 31.52
C LEU A 30 24.67 10.83 30.36
N GLU A 31 24.74 11.31 29.12
CA GLU A 31 25.00 10.46 27.95
C GLU A 31 26.39 9.83 27.99
N LYS A 32 27.40 10.61 28.35
CA LYS A 32 28.77 10.10 28.56
C LYS A 32 28.82 8.98 29.60
N ARG A 33 28.08 9.14 30.71
CA ARG A 33 27.96 8.11 31.75
C ARG A 33 27.16 6.89 31.28
N ALA A 34 26.11 7.08 30.49
CA ALA A 34 25.35 5.99 29.88
C ALA A 34 26.23 5.13 28.96
N ILE A 35 27.08 5.76 28.13
CA ILE A 35 28.07 5.06 27.30
C ILE A 35 29.05 4.25 28.17
N GLY A 36 29.59 4.86 29.23
CA GLY A 36 30.51 4.18 30.16
C GLY A 36 29.89 3.01 30.92
N ALA A 37 28.58 3.03 31.15
CA ALA A 37 27.81 1.96 31.78
C ALA A 37 27.35 0.87 30.79
N GLY A 38 27.63 1.02 29.49
CA GLY A 38 27.14 0.11 28.45
C GLY A 38 25.64 0.23 28.15
N THR A 39 25.00 1.31 28.59
CA THR A 39 23.59 1.61 28.31
C THR A 39 23.49 2.34 26.97
N VAL A 40 22.56 1.89 26.12
CA VAL A 40 22.32 2.49 24.80
C VAL A 40 21.78 3.92 24.97
N THR A 41 22.48 4.91 24.42
CA THR A 41 22.02 6.31 24.37
C THR A 41 21.00 6.50 23.25
N TYR A 42 20.17 7.53 23.37
CA TYR A 42 19.20 7.89 22.33
C TYR A 42 19.89 8.12 20.98
N ASP A 43 20.93 8.95 20.95
CA ASP A 43 21.70 9.24 19.74
C ASP A 43 22.33 7.98 19.15
N GLY A 44 22.90 7.11 19.99
CA GLY A 44 23.48 5.84 19.53
C GLY A 44 22.44 4.92 18.90
N LEU A 45 21.24 4.81 19.48
CA LEU A 45 20.16 4.02 18.92
C LEU A 45 19.60 4.64 17.63
N HIS A 46 19.38 5.95 17.64
CA HIS A 46 18.85 6.68 16.50
C HIS A 46 19.79 6.61 15.29
N ASP A 47 21.09 6.77 15.50
CA ASP A 47 22.10 6.61 14.45
C ASP A 47 22.20 5.16 13.96
N ALA A 48 22.11 4.17 14.85
CA ALA A 48 22.10 2.76 14.48
C ALA A 48 20.88 2.41 13.61
N ILE A 49 19.69 2.87 13.99
CA ILE A 49 18.46 2.68 13.19
C ILE A 49 18.60 3.36 11.84
N ARG A 50 19.09 4.61 11.80
CA ARG A 50 19.29 5.36 10.55
C ARG A 50 20.26 4.62 9.61
N ARG A 51 21.38 4.11 10.12
CA ARG A 51 22.33 3.32 9.33
C ARG A 51 21.71 2.03 8.81
N CYS A 52 20.99 1.28 9.64
CA CYS A 52 20.30 0.06 9.21
C CYS A 52 19.28 0.35 8.08
N LEU A 53 18.53 1.45 8.16
CA LEU A 53 17.58 1.85 7.13
C LEU A 53 18.25 2.28 5.82
N GLN A 54 19.44 2.88 5.90
CA GLN A 54 20.26 3.22 4.73
C GLN A 54 20.88 1.97 4.09
N GLU A 55 21.50 1.09 4.88
CA GLU A 55 22.12 -0.15 4.41
C GLU A 55 21.12 -1.10 3.74
N THR A 56 19.87 -1.12 4.22
CA THR A 56 18.78 -1.91 3.62
C THR A 56 18.15 -1.26 2.39
N GLY A 57 18.59 -0.06 2.00
CA GLY A 57 18.05 0.69 0.85
C GLY A 57 16.61 1.19 1.03
N VAL A 58 16.07 1.10 2.26
CA VAL A 58 14.72 1.57 2.58
C VAL A 58 14.66 3.10 2.51
N ALA A 59 15.73 3.78 2.92
CA ALA A 59 15.85 5.24 2.78
C ALA A 59 15.69 5.69 1.31
N ASP A 60 16.38 5.03 0.39
CA ASP A 60 16.33 5.34 -1.05
C ASP A 60 14.95 5.04 -1.66
N LEU A 61 14.26 4.00 -1.18
CA LEU A 61 12.89 3.69 -1.60
C LEU A 61 11.91 4.78 -1.14
N VAL A 62 12.04 5.25 0.10
CA VAL A 62 11.24 6.35 0.63
C VAL A 62 11.50 7.62 -0.17
N GLU A 63 12.77 7.94 -0.45
CA GLU A 63 13.15 9.10 -1.25
C GLU A 63 12.60 9.01 -2.68
N LYS A 64 12.64 7.85 -3.33
CA LYS A 64 12.01 7.65 -4.64
C LYS A 64 10.50 7.89 -4.60
N LEU A 65 9.82 7.43 -3.55
CA LEU A 65 8.37 7.61 -3.40
C LEU A 65 7.99 9.07 -3.12
N THR A 66 8.80 9.80 -2.35
CA THR A 66 8.53 11.21 -2.03
C THR A 66 8.93 12.15 -3.17
N THR A 67 9.99 11.84 -3.92
CA THR A 67 10.49 12.69 -5.02
C THR A 67 9.70 12.50 -6.32
N THR A 68 9.00 11.37 -6.50
CA THR A 68 8.11 11.14 -7.67
C THR A 68 6.80 11.96 -7.60
N SER A 69 6.64 12.87 -6.63
CA SER A 69 5.46 13.73 -6.47
C SER A 69 5.48 15.01 -7.34
N ALA A 70 6.24 15.06 -8.44
CA ALA A 70 6.15 16.15 -9.42
C ALA A 70 5.84 15.59 -10.83
N PRO A 71 4.89 16.21 -11.57
CA PRO A 71 4.39 15.68 -12.83
C PRO A 71 5.39 16.00 -13.94
N ASP A 72 5.69 15.03 -14.81
CA ASP A 72 5.52 15.22 -16.27
C ASP A 72 5.94 14.01 -17.12
N THR A 73 5.01 13.66 -18.01
CA THR A 73 5.14 13.16 -19.40
C THR A 73 5.57 11.73 -19.72
N ASN A 74 4.56 11.00 -20.23
CA ASN A 74 4.59 10.07 -21.36
C ASN A 74 5.23 8.70 -21.17
N SER A 75 4.56 7.85 -20.40
CA SER A 75 4.50 6.41 -20.67
C SER A 75 3.22 5.83 -20.07
N THR A 76 2.27 5.52 -20.96
CA THR A 76 1.02 4.77 -20.80
C THR A 76 0.54 4.58 -19.36
N GLU A 77 -0.39 5.46 -18.99
CA GLU A 77 -1.21 5.41 -17.77
C GLU A 77 -2.02 4.11 -17.70
N GLU A 78 -1.40 3.02 -17.25
CA GLU A 78 -2.12 2.13 -16.34
C GLU A 78 -1.93 2.71 -14.95
N GLU A 79 -2.86 3.61 -14.59
CA GLU A 79 -3.06 4.06 -13.23
C GLU A 79 -2.92 2.83 -12.31
N ARG A 80 -1.83 2.77 -11.56
CA ARG A 80 -1.76 1.97 -10.35
C ARG A 80 -2.67 2.66 -9.35
N GLU A 81 -3.97 2.70 -9.63
CA GLU A 81 -4.98 3.03 -8.65
C GLU A 81 -4.71 2.08 -7.48
N SER A 82 -4.24 2.64 -6.38
CA SER A 82 -4.06 1.91 -5.12
C SER A 82 -5.33 1.12 -4.88
N GLN A 83 -5.28 -0.21 -5.07
CA GLN A 83 -6.46 -1.06 -4.97
C GLN A 83 -7.10 -0.79 -3.60
N PRO A 84 -8.34 -0.26 -3.56
CA PRO A 84 -8.92 0.17 -2.31
C PRO A 84 -9.07 -1.04 -1.39
N CYS A 85 -8.52 -0.91 -0.18
CA CYS A 85 -8.63 -1.91 0.86
C CYS A 85 -9.76 -1.47 1.80
N HIS A 86 -10.79 -2.30 1.90
CA HIS A 86 -11.95 -2.06 2.76
C HIS A 86 -11.77 -2.79 4.09
N TYR A 87 -12.15 -2.17 5.21
CA TYR A 87 -12.03 -2.78 6.52
C TYR A 87 -13.39 -3.20 7.06
N TRP A 88 -13.64 -4.51 7.12
CA TRP A 88 -14.85 -5.07 7.71
C TRP A 88 -14.65 -6.50 8.22
N GLY A 89 -15.43 -6.88 9.24
CA GLY A 89 -15.27 -8.18 9.91
C GLY A 89 -13.86 -8.40 10.48
N GLY A 90 -13.25 -7.34 11.03
CA GLY A 90 -11.95 -7.36 11.71
C GLY A 90 -10.73 -7.57 10.81
N LYS A 91 -10.86 -7.46 9.48
CA LYS A 91 -9.76 -7.66 8.53
C LYS A 91 -9.86 -6.70 7.34
N PHE A 92 -8.73 -6.34 6.76
CA PHE A 92 -8.67 -5.67 5.45
C PHE A 92 -9.04 -6.65 4.35
N ARG A 93 -9.90 -6.21 3.43
CA ARG A 93 -10.49 -6.99 2.35
C ARG A 93 -10.54 -6.18 1.06
N ARG A 94 -10.64 -6.88 -0.07
CA ARG A 94 -10.48 -6.29 -1.40
C ARG A 94 -11.78 -5.82 -2.05
N VAL A 95 -12.91 -6.00 -1.37
CA VAL A 95 -14.24 -5.57 -1.83
C VAL A 95 -15.02 -4.96 -0.67
N PRO A 96 -15.97 -4.03 -0.95
CA PRO A 96 -16.84 -3.44 0.07
C PRO A 96 -17.88 -4.44 0.60
N THR A 97 -18.56 -4.11 1.70
CA THR A 97 -19.59 -4.94 2.33
C THR A 97 -20.83 -5.13 1.46
N GLU A 98 -21.11 -4.19 0.55
CA GLU A 98 -22.25 -4.16 -0.37
C GLU A 98 -21.92 -4.85 -1.71
N PHE A 99 -20.75 -5.47 -1.82
CA PHE A 99 -20.33 -6.13 -3.05
C PHE A 99 -21.25 -7.31 -3.40
N ASP A 100 -21.66 -7.36 -4.65
CA ASP A 100 -22.40 -8.46 -5.24
C ASP A 100 -21.79 -8.88 -6.59
N ILE A 101 -21.92 -10.15 -6.92
CA ILE A 101 -21.47 -10.71 -8.19
C ILE A 101 -22.64 -10.60 -9.18
N PRO A 102 -22.53 -9.82 -10.26
CA PRO A 102 -23.63 -9.63 -11.20
C PRO A 102 -24.07 -10.97 -11.82
N ASP A 103 -25.37 -11.22 -11.85
CA ASP A 103 -25.94 -12.32 -12.63
C ASP A 103 -25.92 -11.93 -14.12
N CYS A 104 -24.85 -12.35 -14.80
CA CYS A 104 -24.57 -12.02 -16.18
C CYS A 104 -24.10 -13.26 -16.96
N SER A 105 -23.95 -13.14 -18.28
CA SER A 105 -23.48 -14.24 -19.12
C SER A 105 -22.05 -14.67 -18.79
N VAL A 106 -21.70 -15.92 -19.09
CA VAL A 106 -20.36 -16.48 -18.83
C VAL A 106 -19.26 -15.61 -19.44
N ARG A 107 -19.50 -15.04 -20.63
CA ARG A 107 -18.60 -14.09 -21.29
C ARG A 107 -18.34 -12.85 -20.43
N HIS A 108 -19.39 -12.25 -19.86
CA HIS A 108 -19.23 -11.05 -19.05
C HIS A 108 -18.52 -11.36 -17.73
N VAL A 109 -18.81 -12.51 -17.12
CA VAL A 109 -18.08 -12.97 -15.94
C VAL A 109 -16.60 -13.21 -16.26
N TRP A 110 -16.27 -13.71 -17.47
CA TRP A 110 -14.87 -13.86 -17.90
C TRP A 110 -14.14 -12.52 -18.00
N LEU A 111 -14.79 -11.49 -18.52
CA LEU A 111 -14.22 -10.14 -18.54
C LEU A 111 -13.99 -9.61 -17.12
N LEU A 112 -14.95 -9.79 -16.22
CA LEU A 112 -14.78 -9.45 -14.79
C LEU A 112 -13.68 -10.29 -14.12
N TRP A 113 -13.49 -11.53 -14.57
CA TRP A 113 -12.48 -12.47 -14.04
C TRP A 113 -11.06 -11.99 -14.31
N LEU A 114 -10.80 -11.49 -15.52
CA LEU A 114 -9.47 -11.04 -15.95
C LEU A 114 -9.23 -9.55 -15.68
N CYS A 115 -10.19 -8.70 -16.02
CA CYS A 115 -10.04 -7.24 -16.04
C CYS A 115 -10.64 -6.56 -14.79
N GLY A 116 -11.55 -7.22 -14.07
CA GLY A 116 -12.27 -6.62 -12.95
C GLY A 116 -13.30 -5.58 -13.40
N ASN A 117 -13.70 -4.70 -12.49
CA ASN A 117 -14.60 -3.58 -12.77
C ASN A 117 -14.02 -2.29 -12.19
N LYS A 118 -13.40 -1.49 -13.06
CA LYS A 118 -12.78 -0.20 -12.68
C LYS A 118 -13.81 0.79 -12.12
N ALA A 119 -15.00 0.87 -12.73
CA ALA A 119 -16.05 1.80 -12.29
C ALA A 119 -16.55 1.52 -10.86
N LYS A 120 -16.51 0.25 -10.43
CA LYS A 120 -16.85 -0.16 -9.06
C LYS A 120 -15.63 -0.38 -8.16
N GLN A 121 -14.43 -0.08 -8.65
CA GLN A 121 -13.15 -0.35 -8.00
C GLN A 121 -13.00 -1.80 -7.52
N VAL A 122 -13.57 -2.75 -8.28
CA VAL A 122 -13.49 -4.17 -7.98
C VAL A 122 -12.31 -4.76 -8.75
N PRO A 123 -11.33 -5.38 -8.06
CA PRO A 123 -10.22 -6.02 -8.76
C PRO A 123 -10.70 -7.24 -9.55
N PRO A 124 -9.89 -7.76 -10.48
CA PRO A 124 -10.17 -9.01 -11.20
C PRO A 124 -10.63 -10.11 -10.26
N LEU A 125 -11.78 -10.75 -10.57
CA LEU A 125 -12.41 -11.73 -9.67
C LEU A 125 -11.48 -12.93 -9.37
N ARG A 126 -10.53 -13.23 -10.27
CA ARG A 126 -9.51 -14.27 -10.08
C ARG A 126 -8.67 -14.06 -8.83
N LEU A 127 -8.45 -12.80 -8.44
CA LEU A 127 -7.64 -12.42 -7.29
C LEU A 127 -8.42 -12.44 -5.96
N LEU A 128 -9.75 -12.50 -5.99
CA LEU A 128 -10.59 -12.46 -4.79
C LEU A 128 -10.63 -13.82 -4.09
N ASP A 129 -10.51 -13.83 -2.77
CA ASP A 129 -10.66 -15.05 -1.97
C ASP A 129 -12.10 -15.21 -1.44
N GLY A 130 -12.47 -16.42 -1.00
CA GLY A 130 -13.76 -16.65 -0.33
C GLY A 130 -13.92 -15.77 0.91
N HIS A 131 -12.83 -15.47 1.61
CA HIS A 131 -12.87 -14.54 2.74
C HIS A 131 -13.17 -13.10 2.33
N ASP A 132 -12.91 -12.69 1.09
CA ASP A 132 -13.29 -11.36 0.63
C ASP A 132 -14.80 -11.22 0.42
N MET A 133 -15.58 -12.30 0.42
CA MET A 133 -17.01 -12.23 0.13
C MET A 133 -17.86 -11.91 1.38
N PRO A 134 -18.75 -10.90 1.31
CA PRO A 134 -19.60 -10.50 2.45
C PRO A 134 -20.54 -11.59 2.98
N SER A 135 -20.95 -12.53 2.12
CA SER A 135 -21.91 -13.59 2.49
C SER A 135 -21.47 -14.99 2.03
N ARG A 136 -21.94 -16.03 2.74
CA ARG A 136 -21.72 -17.44 2.35
C ARG A 136 -22.28 -17.77 0.97
N LYS A 137 -23.37 -17.12 0.55
CA LYS A 137 -23.95 -17.27 -0.79
C LYS A 137 -22.96 -16.82 -1.87
N LEU A 138 -22.33 -15.65 -1.67
CA LEU A 138 -21.32 -15.12 -2.59
C LEU A 138 -20.04 -15.95 -2.60
N GLN A 139 -19.62 -16.50 -1.45
CA GLN A 139 -18.52 -17.46 -1.39
C GLN A 139 -18.77 -18.69 -2.27
N LYS A 140 -19.99 -19.25 -2.20
CA LYS A 140 -20.39 -20.38 -3.03
C LYS A 140 -20.42 -20.00 -4.51
N ARG A 141 -20.97 -18.83 -4.84
CA ARG A 141 -21.03 -18.30 -6.21
C ARG A 141 -19.64 -18.11 -6.80
N LEU A 142 -18.72 -17.48 -6.06
CA LEU A 142 -17.34 -17.28 -6.49
C LEU A 142 -16.63 -18.63 -6.73
N SER A 143 -16.85 -19.62 -5.87
CA SER A 143 -16.30 -20.97 -6.04
C SER A 143 -16.82 -21.66 -7.32
N GLN A 144 -18.12 -21.51 -7.63
CA GLN A 144 -18.71 -22.04 -8.86
C GLN A 144 -18.13 -21.36 -10.11
N LEU A 145 -18.01 -20.03 -10.08
CA LEU A 145 -17.42 -19.27 -11.17
C LEU A 145 -15.96 -19.65 -11.38
N ARG A 146 -15.19 -19.80 -10.29
CA ARG A 146 -13.79 -20.24 -10.34
C ARG A 146 -13.63 -21.59 -11.03
N TYR A 147 -14.55 -22.53 -10.82
CA TYR A 147 -14.52 -23.82 -11.51
C TYR A 147 -14.67 -23.65 -13.03
N VAL A 148 -15.66 -22.86 -13.47
CA VAL A 148 -15.91 -22.59 -14.90
C VAL A 148 -14.73 -21.82 -15.53
N MET A 149 -14.28 -20.74 -14.88
CA MET A 149 -13.22 -19.90 -15.42
C MET A 149 -11.87 -20.61 -15.50
N ARG A 150 -11.58 -21.55 -14.60
CA ARG A 150 -10.37 -22.38 -14.70
C ARG A 150 -10.34 -23.28 -15.93
N LYS A 151 -11.51 -23.70 -16.45
CA LYS A 151 -11.58 -24.48 -17.69
C LYS A 151 -11.16 -23.61 -18.88
N ILE A 152 -11.69 -22.38 -18.93
CA ILE A 152 -11.32 -21.39 -19.94
C ILE A 152 -9.84 -21.01 -19.81
N GLU A 153 -9.34 -20.75 -18.59
CA GLU A 153 -7.92 -20.45 -18.35
C GLU A 153 -7.02 -21.59 -18.81
N SER A 154 -7.39 -22.84 -18.56
CA SER A 154 -6.61 -24.01 -18.99
C SER A 154 -6.54 -24.10 -20.52
N CYS A 155 -7.66 -23.85 -21.20
CA CYS A 155 -7.73 -23.81 -22.67
C CYS A 155 -6.91 -22.63 -23.24
N ALA A 156 -7.02 -21.45 -22.63
CA ALA A 156 -6.26 -20.28 -23.04
C ALA A 156 -4.75 -20.45 -22.80
N THR A 157 -4.38 -21.14 -21.71
CA THR A 157 -2.99 -21.46 -21.38
C THR A 157 -2.41 -22.46 -22.37
N SER A 158 -3.14 -23.51 -22.75
CA SER A 158 -2.67 -24.48 -23.73
C SER A 158 -2.49 -23.87 -25.13
N LYS A 159 -3.26 -22.83 -25.45
CA LYS A 159 -3.12 -22.05 -26.69
C LYS A 159 -2.11 -20.89 -26.60
N GLY A 160 -1.54 -20.61 -25.42
CA GLY A 160 -0.58 -19.53 -25.21
C GLY A 160 -1.19 -18.12 -25.29
N LEU A 161 -2.49 -17.97 -25.04
CA LEU A 161 -3.24 -16.72 -25.22
C LEU A 161 -3.30 -15.84 -23.96
N LEU A 162 -2.88 -16.34 -22.80
CA LEU A 162 -2.93 -15.58 -21.55
C LEU A 162 -1.67 -14.72 -21.35
N GLN A 163 -1.85 -13.40 -21.41
CA GLN A 163 -0.88 -12.41 -20.95
C GLN A 163 -1.18 -11.93 -19.52
N ARG A 164 -0.23 -11.23 -18.90
CA ARG A 164 -0.34 -10.75 -17.51
C ARG A 164 -1.37 -9.61 -17.39
N THR A 165 -1.47 -8.78 -18.41
CA THR A 165 -2.39 -7.66 -18.59
C THR A 165 -3.14 -7.86 -19.90
N LEU A 166 -4.47 -8.00 -19.85
CA LEU A 166 -5.30 -8.07 -21.05
C LEU A 166 -6.27 -6.89 -21.07
N THR A 167 -6.43 -6.33 -22.25
CA THR A 167 -7.54 -5.42 -22.58
C THR A 167 -8.87 -6.18 -22.63
N ILE A 168 -9.98 -5.44 -22.61
CA ILE A 168 -11.33 -6.03 -22.64
C ILE A 168 -11.57 -6.77 -23.97
N GLU A 169 -11.00 -6.24 -25.05
CA GLU A 169 -11.08 -6.76 -26.41
C GLU A 169 -10.31 -8.10 -26.51
N GLU A 170 -9.07 -8.14 -26.02
CA GLU A 170 -8.26 -9.37 -25.99
C GLU A 170 -8.92 -10.43 -25.12
N ALA A 171 -9.41 -10.06 -23.93
CA ALA A 171 -10.12 -10.99 -23.05
C ALA A 171 -11.39 -11.55 -23.71
N THR A 172 -12.07 -10.75 -24.55
CA THR A 172 -13.22 -11.21 -25.34
C THR A 172 -12.78 -12.21 -26.40
N GLN A 173 -11.66 -11.97 -27.11
CA GLN A 173 -11.16 -12.90 -28.12
C GLN A 173 -10.75 -14.24 -27.51
N VAL A 174 -10.03 -14.22 -26.37
CA VAL A 174 -9.68 -15.44 -25.63
C VAL A 174 -10.93 -16.25 -25.26
N PHE A 175 -12.00 -15.58 -24.86
CA PHE A 175 -13.27 -16.24 -24.57
C PHE A 175 -13.85 -16.92 -25.80
N LEU A 176 -13.92 -16.24 -26.95
CA LEU A 176 -14.46 -16.80 -28.19
C LEU A 176 -13.67 -18.04 -28.63
N ASP A 177 -12.34 -17.98 -28.54
CA ASP A 177 -11.46 -19.09 -28.91
C ASP A 177 -11.57 -20.28 -27.95
N CYS A 178 -12.01 -20.04 -26.71
CA CYS A 178 -12.08 -21.06 -25.65
C CYS A 178 -13.50 -21.42 -25.22
N ALA A 179 -14.54 -20.83 -25.82
CA ALA A 179 -15.93 -20.99 -25.40
C ALA A 179 -16.39 -22.46 -25.48
N ASP A 180 -15.92 -23.19 -26.48
CA ASP A 180 -16.24 -24.61 -26.70
C ASP A 180 -15.73 -25.52 -25.58
N SER A 181 -14.77 -25.08 -24.76
CA SER A 181 -14.21 -25.86 -23.65
C SER A 181 -15.10 -25.92 -22.40
N VAL A 182 -16.18 -25.14 -22.38
CA VAL A 182 -17.12 -25.01 -21.25
C VAL A 182 -18.45 -25.73 -21.53
N ALA A 183 -18.68 -26.14 -22.78
CA ALA A 183 -19.85 -26.90 -23.20
C ALA A 183 -19.82 -28.38 -22.75
#